data_AF-A0A7D9IGY6-F1
#
_entry.id   AF-A0A7D9IGY6-F1
#
_cell.length_a   1.000
_cell.length_b   1.000
_cell.length_c   1.000
_cell.angle_alpha   90.00
_cell.angle_beta   90.00
_cell.angle_gamma   90.00
#
_symmetry.space_group_name_H-M   'P 1'
#
loop_
_entity.id
_entity.type
_entity.pdbx_description
1 polymer ?
#
loop_
_entity_poly.entity_id
_entity_poly.type
_entity_poly.pdbx_seq_one_letter_code
_entity_poly.pdbx_strand_id
1 'polypeptide(L)'
;MGNFGQLPPVGDKPIYVSGNETVVRDNGHSLYLMFESVIILDQVMRQAGEEPEAVALSALLMRMRNGEVTEENWKLLLEHSTTNVTMDQFTDAIRLYFDKKSVPEYNYEKLMQLGQPVAKTQAKHSGHGASAATSNEAGGLDAVLFLSTKAE
;
A
#
# COMPACT_ATOMS: atom_id res chain seq x y z
N MET A 1 7.06 14.04 7.83
CA MET A 1 7.91 12.87 7.53
C MET A 1 7.23 12.03 6.47
N GLY A 2 7.97 11.45 5.53
CA GLY A 2 7.40 10.70 4.40
C GLY A 2 8.48 10.23 3.43
N ASN A 3 8.09 9.57 2.35
CA ASN A 3 8.99 9.11 1.28
C ASN A 3 8.42 9.49 -0.09
N PHE A 4 9.13 10.33 -0.85
CA PHE A 4 8.70 10.79 -2.17
C PHE A 4 8.75 9.71 -3.26
N GLY A 5 9.45 8.60 -3.04
CA GLY A 5 9.43 7.44 -3.93
C GLY A 5 8.24 6.50 -3.71
N GLN A 6 7.25 6.90 -2.90
CA GLN A 6 6.00 6.16 -2.69
C GLN A 6 4.84 6.82 -3.46
N LEU A 7 3.61 6.33 -3.22
CA LEU A 7 2.42 6.82 -3.90
C LEU A 7 2.25 8.34 -3.74
N PRO A 8 2.01 9.08 -4.83
CA PRO A 8 1.71 10.51 -4.77
C PRO A 8 0.29 10.73 -4.23
N PRO A 9 -0.08 12.00 -3.97
CA PRO A 9 -1.47 12.37 -3.72
C PRO A 9 -2.41 11.84 -4.82
N VAL A 10 -3.60 11.37 -4.43
CA VAL A 10 -4.58 10.83 -5.38
C VAL A 10 -5.19 11.97 -6.19
N GLY A 11 -4.97 11.93 -7.51
CA GLY A 11 -5.53 12.93 -8.43
C GLY A 11 -4.93 14.33 -8.29
N ASP A 12 -3.82 14.48 -7.57
CA ASP A 12 -3.15 15.76 -7.32
C ASP A 12 -1.63 15.62 -7.41
N LYS A 13 -0.92 16.75 -7.50
CA LYS A 13 0.55 16.78 -7.58
C LYS A 13 1.17 16.81 -6.18
N PRO A 14 2.36 16.20 -6.01
CA PRO A 14 3.10 16.33 -4.77
C PRO A 14 3.45 17.79 -4.45
N ILE A 15 3.41 18.16 -3.16
CA ILE A 15 3.63 19.53 -2.66
C ILE A 15 5.01 20.12 -2.97
N TYR A 16 6.01 19.27 -3.28
CA TYR A 16 7.35 19.71 -3.66
C TYR A 16 7.47 20.07 -5.15
N VAL A 17 6.45 19.81 -5.97
CA VAL A 17 6.43 20.18 -7.39
C VAL A 17 5.95 21.61 -7.54
N SER A 18 6.79 22.46 -8.13
CA SER A 18 6.43 23.85 -8.45
C SER A 18 5.42 23.96 -9.60
N GLY A 19 4.61 25.01 -9.60
CA GLY A 19 3.73 25.42 -10.71
C GLY A 19 2.82 26.57 -10.26
N ASN A 20 1.90 27.02 -11.09
CA ASN A 20 0.80 27.90 -10.67
C ASN A 20 -0.52 27.18 -10.96
N GLU A 21 -1.13 26.59 -9.93
CA GLU A 21 -2.40 25.87 -10.09
C GLU A 21 -3.48 26.49 -9.22
N THR A 22 -3.39 26.29 -7.90
CA THR A 22 -4.38 26.77 -6.94
C THR A 22 -3.71 27.47 -5.77
N VAL A 23 -4.40 28.48 -5.20
CA VAL A 23 -3.91 29.23 -4.03
C VAL A 23 -3.58 28.30 -2.86
N VAL A 24 -4.40 27.27 -2.63
CA VAL A 24 -4.18 26.29 -1.55
C VAL A 24 -2.88 25.54 -1.76
N ARG A 25 -2.63 25.08 -2.99
CA ARG A 25 -1.41 24.34 -3.32
C ARG A 25 -0.18 25.24 -3.29
N ASP A 26 -0.29 26.48 -3.77
CA ASP A 26 0.82 27.44 -3.74
C ASP A 26 1.20 27.82 -2.29
N ASN A 27 0.21 27.94 -1.41
CA ASN A 27 0.43 28.08 0.03
C ASN A 27 1.11 26.83 0.61
N GLY A 28 0.65 25.63 0.25
CA GLY A 28 1.25 24.36 0.67
C GLY A 28 2.71 24.22 0.23
N HIS A 29 3.01 24.59 -1.02
CA HIS A 29 4.38 24.63 -1.55
C HIS A 29 5.23 25.66 -0.81
N SER A 30 4.69 26.86 -0.55
CA SER A 30 5.39 27.89 0.23
C SER A 30 5.72 27.41 1.64
N LEU A 31 4.78 26.76 2.34
CA LEU A 31 5.01 26.14 3.64
C LEU A 31 6.06 25.02 3.57
N TYR A 32 6.02 24.19 2.52
CA TYR A 32 7.03 23.17 2.29
C TYR A 32 8.44 23.77 2.16
N LEU A 33 8.58 24.92 1.50
CA LEU A 33 9.86 25.62 1.38
C LEU A 33 10.36 26.28 2.68
N MET A 34 9.51 26.40 3.71
CA MET A 34 9.91 26.94 5.02
C MET A 34 10.67 25.92 5.88
N PHE A 35 10.76 24.64 5.50
CA PHE A 35 11.55 23.67 6.24
C PHE A 35 13.05 23.95 6.09
N GLU A 36 13.70 24.33 7.19
CA GLU A 36 15.14 24.65 7.22
C GLU A 36 16.04 23.42 7.41
N SER A 37 15.47 22.27 7.77
CA SER A 37 16.22 21.06 8.08
C SER A 37 15.53 19.82 7.54
N VAL A 38 16.33 18.93 6.96
CA VAL A 38 15.88 17.63 6.45
C VAL A 38 16.76 16.55 7.06
N ILE A 39 16.12 15.54 7.63
CA ILE A 39 16.79 14.33 8.12
C ILE A 39 16.44 13.20 7.15
N ILE A 40 17.47 12.60 6.56
CA ILE A 40 17.33 11.46 5.65
C ILE A 40 17.81 10.22 6.41
N LEU A 41 16.94 9.22 6.50
CA LEU A 41 17.32 7.89 6.95
C LEU A 41 17.77 7.09 5.72
N ASP A 42 18.97 6.54 5.77
CA ASP A 42 19.63 5.83 4.67
C ASP A 42 19.71 4.32 4.88
N GLN A 43 19.48 3.84 6.12
CA GLN A 43 19.49 2.42 6.43
C GLN A 43 18.11 1.77 6.28
N VAL A 44 18.04 0.71 5.47
CA VAL A 44 16.84 -0.13 5.29
C VAL A 44 16.79 -1.21 6.37
N MET A 45 15.79 -1.13 7.25
CA MET A 45 15.63 -2.08 8.36
C MET A 45 14.63 -3.22 8.08
N ARG A 46 13.73 -3.06 7.11
CA ARG A 46 12.67 -4.03 6.83
C ARG A 46 13.18 -5.27 6.10
N GLN A 47 13.97 -5.07 5.06
CA GLN A 47 14.65 -6.13 4.30
C GLN A 47 16.10 -6.30 4.79
N ALA A 48 16.34 -6.11 6.09
CA ALA A 48 17.69 -6.24 6.65
C ALA A 48 18.17 -7.69 6.56
N GLY A 49 19.40 -7.89 6.08
CA GLY A 49 20.05 -9.19 5.97
C GLY A 49 21.37 -9.08 5.22
N GLU A 50 22.32 -9.94 5.58
CA GLU A 50 23.63 -10.04 4.91
C GLU A 50 23.63 -11.13 3.82
N GLU A 51 22.57 -11.95 3.77
CA GLU A 51 22.42 -12.99 2.77
C GLU A 51 22.30 -12.39 1.35
N PRO A 52 22.90 -13.03 0.33
CA PRO A 52 22.93 -12.49 -1.03
C PRO A 52 21.57 -12.08 -1.58
N GLU A 53 20.51 -12.83 -1.28
CA GLU A 53 19.14 -12.56 -1.72
C GLU A 53 18.57 -11.30 -1.06
N ALA A 54 18.78 -11.10 0.24
CA ALA A 54 18.32 -9.92 0.96
C ALA A 54 19.04 -8.66 0.47
N VAL A 55 20.36 -8.76 0.22
CA VAL A 55 21.17 -7.69 -0.34
C VAL A 55 20.69 -7.34 -1.76
N ALA A 56 20.44 -8.34 -2.60
CA ALA A 56 19.94 -8.15 -3.96
C ALA A 56 18.55 -7.49 -3.98
N LEU A 57 17.63 -7.95 -3.14
CA LEU A 57 16.29 -7.36 -3.00
C LEU A 57 16.35 -5.91 -2.50
N SER A 58 17.18 -5.61 -1.50
CA SER A 58 17.35 -4.25 -1.00
C SER A 58 17.88 -3.31 -2.08
N ALA A 59 18.90 -3.74 -2.84
CA ALA A 59 19.46 -2.99 -3.96
C ALA A 59 18.42 -2.77 -5.09
N LEU A 60 17.64 -3.81 -5.41
CA LEU A 60 16.54 -3.74 -6.38
C LEU A 60 15.51 -2.67 -5.98
N LEU A 61 15.02 -2.72 -4.74
CA LEU A 61 14.02 -1.78 -4.23
C LEU A 61 14.52 -0.35 -4.22
N MET A 62 15.80 -0.12 -3.90
CA MET A 62 16.41 1.22 -3.94
C MET A 62 16.51 1.78 -5.36
N ARG A 63 16.81 0.94 -6.36
CA ARG A 63 16.79 1.36 -7.78
C ARG A 63 15.38 1.66 -8.26
N MET A 64 14.42 0.78 -7.96
CA MET A 64 13.02 0.97 -8.33
C MET A 64 12.43 2.25 -7.74
N ARG A 65 12.80 2.59 -6.50
CA ARG A 65 12.42 3.86 -5.86
C ARG A 65 12.81 5.08 -6.70
N ASN A 66 13.92 5.01 -7.42
CA ASN A 66 14.43 6.09 -8.27
C ASN A 66 13.97 5.97 -9.74
N GLY A 67 13.13 4.98 -10.06
CA GLY A 67 12.73 4.69 -11.45
C GLY A 67 13.82 4.03 -12.29
N GLU A 68 14.86 3.49 -11.66
CA GLU A 68 15.94 2.78 -12.33
C GLU A 68 15.63 1.29 -12.41
N VAL A 69 15.56 0.73 -13.61
CA VAL A 69 15.37 -0.72 -13.83
C VAL A 69 16.37 -1.20 -14.87
N THR A 70 17.13 -2.25 -14.53
CA THR A 70 18.01 -2.96 -15.46
C THR A 70 17.39 -4.29 -15.90
N GLU A 71 17.98 -4.95 -16.89
CA GLU A 71 17.54 -6.28 -17.31
C GLU A 71 17.72 -7.31 -16.20
N GLU A 72 18.78 -7.20 -15.40
CA GLU A 72 19.05 -8.07 -14.25
C GLU A 72 17.97 -7.90 -13.17
N ASN A 73 17.57 -6.67 -12.88
CA ASN A 73 16.46 -6.38 -11.96
C ASN A 73 15.15 -7.04 -12.41
N TRP A 74 14.88 -7.00 -13.72
CA TRP A 74 13.71 -7.64 -14.31
C TRP A 74 13.78 -9.17 -14.20
N LYS A 75 14.94 -9.78 -14.50
CA LYS A 75 15.14 -11.23 -14.35
C LYS A 75 14.95 -11.68 -12.89
N LEU A 76 15.50 -10.93 -11.94
CA LEU A 76 15.32 -11.19 -10.52
C LEU A 76 13.84 -11.18 -10.12
N LEU A 77 13.05 -10.21 -10.59
CA LEU A 77 11.60 -10.21 -10.34
C LEU A 77 10.90 -11.43 -10.95
N LEU A 78 11.30 -11.83 -12.16
CA LEU A 78 10.70 -12.99 -12.83
C LEU A 78 10.99 -14.29 -12.06
N GLU A 79 12.18 -14.46 -11.49
CA GLU A 79 12.54 -15.61 -10.63
C GLU A 79 11.59 -15.75 -9.43
N HIS A 80 11.02 -14.64 -8.95
CA HIS A 80 10.05 -14.61 -7.85
C HIS A 80 8.58 -14.49 -8.31
N SER A 81 8.31 -14.63 -9.62
CA SER A 81 6.95 -14.63 -10.14
C SER A 81 6.20 -15.92 -9.82
N THR A 82 4.87 -15.89 -9.90
CA THR A 82 3.99 -17.03 -9.58
C THR A 82 4.28 -18.30 -10.40
N THR A 83 4.98 -18.19 -11.51
CA THR A 83 5.40 -19.34 -12.34
C THR A 83 6.58 -20.10 -11.72
N ASN A 84 7.40 -19.39 -10.94
CA ASN A 84 8.69 -19.88 -10.45
C ASN A 84 8.70 -20.12 -8.93
N VAL A 85 7.68 -19.67 -8.20
CA VAL A 85 7.53 -19.91 -6.76
C VAL A 85 6.30 -20.74 -6.46
N THR A 86 6.43 -21.69 -5.52
CA THR A 86 5.29 -22.46 -5.02
C THR A 86 4.38 -21.54 -4.21
N MET A 87 3.12 -21.37 -4.65
CA MET A 87 2.18 -20.46 -3.99
C MET A 87 1.71 -20.93 -2.61
N ASP A 88 1.82 -22.23 -2.31
CA ASP A 88 1.38 -22.81 -1.03
C ASP A 88 2.17 -22.25 0.17
N GLN A 89 3.41 -21.79 -0.04
CA GLN A 89 4.19 -21.13 1.01
C GLN A 89 3.67 -19.73 1.37
N PHE A 90 2.77 -19.18 0.54
CA PHE A 90 2.18 -17.85 0.70
C PHE A 90 0.67 -17.93 0.97
N THR A 91 0.17 -19.08 1.45
CA THR A 91 -1.25 -19.26 1.76
C THR A 91 -1.76 -18.21 2.75
N ASP A 92 -0.93 -17.88 3.74
CA ASP A 92 -1.27 -16.93 4.83
C ASP A 92 -0.68 -15.53 4.58
N ALA A 93 -0.16 -15.27 3.38
CA ALA A 93 0.45 -13.99 3.07
C ALA A 93 -0.61 -12.94 2.69
N ILE A 94 -0.43 -11.70 3.16
CA ILE A 94 -1.25 -10.56 2.74
C ILE A 94 -1.07 -10.31 1.25
N ARG A 95 -2.18 -10.26 0.52
CA ARG A 95 -2.17 -9.94 -0.91
C ARG A 95 -2.43 -8.44 -1.15
N LEU A 96 -1.62 -7.87 -2.01
CA LEU A 96 -1.76 -6.47 -2.44
C LEU A 96 -2.40 -6.43 -3.82
N TYR A 97 -3.36 -5.52 -3.99
CA TYR A 97 -4.05 -5.26 -5.24
C TYR A 97 -3.90 -3.80 -5.63
N PHE A 98 -3.92 -3.54 -6.93
CA PHE A 98 -3.86 -2.19 -7.47
C PHE A 98 -5.16 -1.41 -7.21
N ASP A 99 -6.30 -2.09 -7.28
CA ASP A 99 -7.62 -1.47 -7.17
C ASP A 99 -8.38 -1.93 -5.91
N LYS A 100 -9.36 -1.10 -5.51
CA LYS A 100 -10.17 -1.34 -4.30
C LYS A 100 -11.25 -2.40 -4.48
N LYS A 101 -11.58 -2.80 -5.71
CA LYS A 101 -12.65 -3.75 -5.99
C LYS A 101 -12.13 -5.18 -5.83
N SER A 102 -10.90 -5.44 -6.26
CA SER A 102 -10.26 -6.76 -6.16
C SER A 102 -10.03 -7.21 -4.72
N VAL A 103 -9.81 -6.28 -3.78
CA VAL A 103 -9.55 -6.59 -2.36
C VAL A 103 -10.73 -7.31 -1.68
N PRO A 104 -11.96 -6.75 -1.63
CA PRO A 104 -13.09 -7.43 -1.00
C PRO A 104 -13.52 -8.68 -1.76
N GLU A 105 -13.36 -8.73 -3.09
CA GLU A 105 -13.65 -9.93 -3.89
C GLU A 105 -12.76 -11.09 -3.46
N TYR A 106 -11.44 -10.87 -3.43
CA TYR A 106 -10.48 -11.88 -2.99
C TYR A 106 -10.70 -12.31 -1.53
N ASN A 107 -10.89 -11.34 -0.62
CA ASN A 107 -11.09 -11.62 0.79
C ASN A 107 -12.38 -12.43 1.03
N TYR A 108 -13.46 -12.12 0.31
CA TYR A 108 -14.71 -12.86 0.41
C TYR A 108 -14.57 -14.29 -0.14
N GLU A 109 -13.92 -14.47 -1.29
CA GLU A 109 -13.64 -15.81 -1.83
C GLU A 109 -12.82 -16.66 -0.86
N LYS A 110 -11.78 -16.08 -0.24
CA LYS A 110 -10.98 -16.77 0.78
C LYS A 110 -11.78 -17.12 2.02
N LEU A 111 -12.64 -16.22 2.47
CA LEU A 111 -13.53 -16.49 3.60
C LEU A 111 -14.48 -17.65 3.32
N MET A 112 -15.03 -17.75 2.09
CA MET A 112 -15.91 -18.86 1.69
C MET A 112 -15.15 -20.20 1.62
N GLN A 113 -13.89 -20.19 1.17
CA GLN A 113 -13.06 -21.41 1.08
C GLN A 113 -12.79 -22.06 2.44
N LEU A 114 -12.89 -21.32 3.56
CA LEU A 114 -12.72 -21.87 4.91
C LEU A 114 -13.78 -22.92 5.28
N GLY A 115 -14.94 -22.90 4.61
CA GLY A 115 -16.07 -23.80 4.92
C GLY A 115 -16.57 -23.67 6.36
N GLN A 116 -16.38 -22.50 6.98
CA GLN A 116 -16.80 -22.20 8.35
C GLN A 116 -17.99 -21.25 8.37
N PRO A 117 -18.78 -21.22 9.47
CA PRO A 117 -19.80 -20.19 9.66
C PRO A 117 -19.20 -18.77 9.59
N VAL A 118 -19.87 -17.89 8.85
CA VAL A 118 -19.46 -16.49 8.67
C VAL A 118 -20.39 -15.57 9.46
N ALA A 119 -19.80 -14.76 10.34
CA ALA A 119 -20.49 -13.71 11.07
C ALA A 119 -20.52 -12.42 10.23
N LYS A 120 -21.71 -11.89 9.98
CA LYS A 120 -21.90 -10.57 9.39
C LYS A 120 -21.99 -9.54 10.52
N THR A 121 -21.03 -8.63 10.56
CA THR A 121 -21.01 -7.49 11.49
C THR A 121 -21.38 -6.23 10.73
N GLN A 122 -22.23 -5.40 11.33
CA GLN A 122 -22.68 -4.14 10.75
C GLN A 122 -22.17 -2.99 11.60
N ALA A 123 -21.64 -1.97 10.95
CA ALA A 123 -21.18 -0.77 11.62
C ALA A 123 -22.34 -0.05 12.30
N LYS A 124 -22.06 0.54 13.46
CA LYS A 124 -22.99 1.47 14.12
C LYS A 124 -22.57 2.89 13.78
N HIS A 125 -23.43 3.61 13.08
CA HIS A 125 -23.18 4.99 12.65
C HIS A 125 -23.73 5.99 13.66
N SER A 126 -23.04 7.12 13.84
CA SER A 126 -23.47 8.23 14.69
C SER A 126 -23.20 9.56 14.00
N GLY A 127 -24.16 10.50 14.10
CA GLY A 127 -24.08 11.81 13.46
C GLY A 127 -24.88 11.90 12.16
N HIS A 128 -25.15 13.13 11.73
CA HIS A 128 -25.90 13.39 10.51
C HIS A 128 -25.10 12.94 9.28
N GLY A 129 -25.72 12.16 8.37
CA GLY A 129 -25.08 11.66 7.15
C GLY A 129 -24.12 10.47 7.34
N ALA A 130 -23.80 10.08 8.57
CA ALA A 130 -22.76 9.08 8.84
C ALA A 130 -23.08 7.66 8.31
N SER A 131 -24.36 7.30 8.19
CA SER A 131 -24.78 6.00 7.63
C SER A 131 -24.69 5.95 6.10
N ALA A 132 -24.59 7.11 5.43
CA ALA A 132 -24.42 7.20 3.99
C ALA A 132 -22.95 7.40 3.58
N ALA A 133 -22.05 7.58 4.56
CA ALA A 133 -20.63 7.74 4.30
C ALA A 133 -20.06 6.51 3.60
N THR A 134 -19.30 6.77 2.54
CA THR A 134 -18.50 5.75 1.86
C THR A 134 -17.36 5.29 2.76
N SER A 135 -16.82 4.10 2.49
CA SER A 135 -15.62 3.59 3.20
C SER A 135 -14.47 4.61 3.18
N ASN A 136 -14.28 5.34 2.07
CA ASN A 136 -13.25 6.38 1.97
C ASN A 136 -13.48 7.54 2.94
N GLU A 137 -14.72 8.04 3.03
CA GLU A 137 -15.09 9.10 3.96
C GLU A 137 -14.99 8.62 5.42
N ALA A 138 -15.18 7.33 5.65
CA ALA A 138 -15.04 6.66 6.95
C ALA A 138 -13.59 6.19 7.25
N GLY A 139 -12.58 6.66 6.52
CA GLY A 139 -11.17 6.32 6.79
C GLY A 139 -10.78 4.88 6.42
N GLY A 140 -11.46 4.28 5.45
CA GLY A 140 -11.27 2.89 5.00
C GLY A 140 -12.08 1.86 5.78
N LEU A 141 -13.05 2.29 6.59
CA LEU A 141 -13.93 1.39 7.34
C LEU A 141 -15.19 1.07 6.56
N ASP A 142 -15.39 -0.21 6.25
CA ASP A 142 -16.60 -0.68 5.58
C ASP A 142 -17.79 -0.77 6.54
N ALA A 143 -18.98 -0.43 6.05
CA ALA A 143 -20.21 -0.49 6.83
C ALA A 143 -20.62 -1.93 7.20
N VAL A 144 -20.11 -2.92 6.48
CA VAL A 144 -20.38 -4.35 6.71
C VAL A 144 -19.06 -5.10 6.61
N LEU A 145 -18.77 -5.91 7.63
CA LEU A 145 -17.59 -6.76 7.68
C LEU A 145 -18.01 -8.21 7.94
N PHE A 146 -17.44 -9.12 7.16
CA PHE A 146 -17.66 -10.57 7.29
C PHE A 146 -16.46 -11.22 7.95
N LEU A 147 -16.70 -12.02 9.00
CA LEU A 147 -15.65 -12.62 9.84
C LEU A 147 -15.89 -14.12 10.02
N SER A 148 -14.81 -14.88 10.21
CA SER A 148 -14.84 -16.31 10.52
C SER A 148 -13.77 -16.64 11.57
N THR A 149 -14.00 -17.63 12.42
CA THR A 149 -13.10 -18.02 13.52
C THR A 149 -11.81 -18.72 13.07
N LYS A 150 -11.65 -18.98 11.76
CA LYS A 150 -10.44 -19.55 11.14
C LYS A 150 -9.91 -18.72 9.98
N ALA A 151 -10.30 -17.45 9.89
CA ALA A 151 -9.64 -16.52 8.98
C ALA A 151 -8.29 -16.16 9.62
N GLU A 152 -7.24 -16.87 9.23
CA GLU A 152 -5.84 -16.55 9.55
C GLU A 152 -5.31 -15.49 8.57
#